data_AF-A0A970ANW7-F1
#
_entry.id   AF-A0A970ANW7-F1
#
_cell.length_a   1.000
_cell.length_b   1.000
_cell.length_c   1.000
_cell.angle_alpha   90.00
_cell.angle_beta   90.00
_cell.angle_gamma   90.00
#
_symmetry.space_group_name_H-M   'P 1'
#
loop_
_entity.id
_entity.type
_entity.pdbx_description
1 polymer ?
#
loop_
_entity_poly.entity_id
_entity_poly.type
_entity_poly.pdbx_seq_one_letter_code
_entity_poly.pdbx_strand_id
1 'polypeptide(L)' 'MDDQEINYLITGICTFHWNADFHKFCEICNFDPNHAYSKEKWQQWQQFVSSIKAFDQNTLAKLVEAGHQLAP' A
#
# COMPACT_ATOMS: atom_id res chain seq x y z
N MET A 1 18.44 -1.50 -2.02
CA MET A 1 17.25 -0.67 -2.25
C MET A 1 17.64 0.71 -1.80
N ASP A 2 17.50 1.74 -2.63
CA ASP A 2 17.85 3.08 -2.19
C ASP A 2 16.73 3.66 -1.29
N ASP A 3 17.06 4.64 -0.44
CA ASP A 3 16.08 5.33 0.39
C ASP A 3 14.97 6.01 -0.45
N GLN A 4 15.21 6.19 -1.75
CA GLN A 4 14.32 6.83 -2.70
C GLN A 4 13.19 5.86 -3.15
N GLU A 5 13.45 4.57 -3.31
CA GLU A 5 12.48 3.52 -3.64
C GLU A 5 11.43 3.35 -2.53
N ILE A 6 11.86 3.34 -1.26
CA ILE A 6 10.94 3.28 -0.12
C ILE A 6 10.15 4.57 0.02
N ASN A 7 10.79 5.71 -0.22
CA ASN A 7 10.10 7.00 -0.27
C ASN A 7 9.00 7.02 -1.33
N TYR A 8 9.27 6.50 -2.53
CA TYR A 8 8.25 6.39 -3.57
C TYR A 8 7.12 5.44 -3.19
N LEU A 9 7.43 4.32 -2.54
CA LEU A 9 6.42 3.39 -2.04
C LEU A 9 5.50 4.06 -1.02
N ILE A 10 6.06 4.64 0.05
CA ILE A 10 5.28 5.25 1.14
C ILE A 10 4.49 6.46 0.61
N THR A 11 5.14 7.32 -0.17
CA THR A 11 4.52 8.52 -0.74
C THR A 11 3.40 8.14 -1.71
N GLY A 12 3.62 7.15 -2.58
CA GLY A 12 2.61 6.67 -3.53
C GLY A 12 1.39 6.09 -2.83
N ILE A 13 1.60 5.19 -1.87
CA ILE A 13 0.53 4.57 -1.08
C ILE A 13 -0.27 5.62 -0.30
N CYS A 14 0.41 6.55 0.37
CA CYS A 14 -0.25 7.59 1.16
C CYS A 14 -0.99 8.60 0.28
N THR A 15 -0.37 9.03 -0.82
CA THR A 15 -1.00 9.96 -1.78
C THR A 15 -2.26 9.33 -2.37
N PHE A 16 -2.20 8.06 -2.78
CA PHE A 16 -3.37 7.38 -3.31
C PHE A 16 -4.46 7.26 -2.25
N HIS A 17 -4.12 6.86 -1.01
CA HIS A 17 -5.08 6.76 0.10
C HIS A 17 -5.81 8.06 0.39
N TRP A 18 -5.13 9.21 0.32
CA TRP A 18 -5.74 10.52 0.55
C TRP A 18 -6.64 11.00 -0.57
N ASN A 19 -6.36 10.60 -1.82
CA ASN A 19 -7.01 11.15 -3.01
C ASN A 19 -8.00 10.19 -3.67
N ALA A 20 -8.00 8.90 -3.31
CA ALA A 20 -8.87 7.90 -3.89
C ALA A 20 -10.01 7.53 -2.94
N ASP A 21 -11.21 7.50 -3.48
CA ASP A 21 -12.36 6.87 -2.84
C ASP A 21 -12.49 5.40 -3.29
N PHE A 22 -13.54 4.73 -2.78
CA PHE A 22 -13.83 3.34 -3.14
C PHE A 22 -14.01 3.13 -4.64
N HIS A 23 -14.65 4.07 -5.36
CA HIS A 23 -14.89 3.93 -6.79
C HIS A 23 -13.60 4.06 -7.59
N LYS A 24 -12.72 5.00 -7.22
CA LYS A 24 -11.42 5.14 -7.85
C LYS A 24 -10.50 3.94 -7.59
N PHE A 25 -10.58 3.36 -6.39
CA PHE A 25 -9.92 2.10 -6.08
C PHE A 25 -10.43 0.96 -6.97
N CYS A 26 -11.76 0.81 -7.11
CA CYS A 26 -12.35 -0.18 -7.99
C CYS A 26 -11.95 0.01 -9.46
N GLU A 27 -11.94 1.25 -9.96
CA GLU A 27 -11.52 1.59 -11.32
C GLU A 27 -10.09 1.11 -11.60
N ILE A 28 -9.14 1.43 -10.72
CA ILE A 28 -7.71 1.11 -10.90
C ILE A 28 -7.45 -0.39 -10.77
N CYS A 29 -8.10 -1.05 -9.82
CA CYS A 29 -7.96 -2.48 -9.61
C CYS A 29 -8.83 -3.34 -10.54
N ASN A 30 -9.62 -2.70 -11.42
CA ASN A 30 -10.60 -3.36 -12.28
C ASN A 30 -11.57 -4.27 -11.49
N PHE A 31 -12.07 -3.76 -10.37
CA PHE A 31 -13.06 -4.43 -9.53
C PHE A 31 -14.47 -3.92 -9.80
N ASP A 32 -15.47 -4.81 -9.69
CA ASP A 32 -16.88 -4.41 -9.74
C ASP A 32 -17.29 -3.74 -8.42
N PRO A 33 -17.64 -2.43 -8.39
CA PRO A 33 -18.00 -1.73 -7.16
C PRO A 33 -19.26 -2.29 -6.47
N ASN A 34 -20.09 -3.06 -7.18
CA ASN A 34 -21.29 -3.68 -6.63
C ASN A 34 -21.02 -5.04 -5.97
N HIS A 35 -19.83 -5.62 -6.20
CA HIS A 35 -19.48 -6.93 -5.69
C HIS A 35 -18.91 -6.85 -4.26
N ALA A 36 -19.30 -7.80 -3.39
CA ALA A 36 -18.87 -7.83 -1.99
C ALA A 36 -17.34 -7.94 -1.84
N TYR A 37 -16.70 -8.72 -2.72
CA TYR A 37 -15.23 -8.82 -2.81
C TYR A 37 -14.53 -7.46 -2.88
N SER A 38 -15.07 -6.52 -3.65
CA SER A 38 -14.47 -5.20 -3.84
C SER A 38 -14.47 -4.40 -2.54
N LYS A 39 -15.57 -4.50 -1.76
CA LYS A 39 -15.66 -3.87 -0.43
C LYS A 39 -14.67 -4.49 0.55
N GLU A 40 -14.49 -5.81 0.50
CA GLU A 40 -13.50 -6.52 1.32
C GLU A 40 -12.07 -6.05 0.97
N LYS A 41 -11.73 -5.97 -0.32
CA LYS A 41 -10.43 -5.48 -0.78
C LYS A 41 -10.20 -4.02 -0.42
N TRP A 42 -11.24 -3.19 -0.46
CA TRP A 42 -11.16 -1.82 0.03
C TRP A 42 -10.86 -1.75 1.52
N GLN A 43 -11.52 -2.56 2.36
CA GLN A 43 -11.23 -2.61 3.79
C GLN A 43 -9.80 -3.07 4.07
N GLN A 44 -9.34 -4.11 3.37
CA GLN A 44 -7.95 -4.59 3.45
C GLN A 44 -6.95 -3.51 3.04
N TRP A 45 -7.24 -2.75 1.99
CA TRP A 45 -6.43 -1.61 1.57
C TRP A 45 -6.35 -0.54 2.67
N GLN A 46 -7.47 -0.17 3.29
CA GLN A 46 -7.48 0.81 4.39
C GLN A 46 -6.64 0.34 5.58
N GLN A 47 -6.76 -0.93 5.95
CA GLN A 47 -5.95 -1.53 7.01
C GLN A 47 -4.46 -1.52 6.67
N PHE A 48 -4.11 -1.92 5.44
CA PHE A 48 -2.74 -1.91 4.95
C PHE A 48 -2.11 -0.52 5.03
N VAL A 49 -2.80 0.52 4.55
CA VAL A 49 -2.29 1.90 4.62
C VAL A 49 -2.08 2.34 6.06
N SER A 50 -3.04 2.03 6.95
CA SER A 50 -2.92 2.34 8.38
C SER A 50 -1.72 1.64 9.01
N SER A 51 -1.47 0.38 8.67
CA SER A 51 -0.34 -0.39 9.18
C SER A 51 1.00 0.15 8.66
N ILE A 52 1.10 0.49 7.37
CA ILE A 52 2.32 1.08 6.81
C ILE A 52 2.64 2.42 7.46
N LYS A 53 1.65 3.29 7.66
CA LYS A 53 1.82 4.59 8.32
C LYS A 53 2.29 4.49 9.78
N ALA A 54 2.16 3.32 10.42
CA ALA A 54 2.61 3.10 11.79
C ALA A 54 4.13 2.88 11.91
N PHE A 55 4.82 2.58 10.82
CA PHE A 55 6.27 2.43 10.80
C PHE A 55 6.94 3.71 10.32
N ASP A 56 8.11 4.02 10.89
CA ASP A 56 8.99 5.01 10.30
C ASP A 56 9.67 4.45 9.03
N GLN A 57 10.05 5.36 8.15
CA GLN A 57 10.63 5.02 6.86
C GLN A 57 11.89 4.14 6.97
N ASN A 58 12.77 4.42 7.94
CA ASN A 58 14.02 3.68 8.11
C ASN A 58 13.77 2.25 8.59
N THR A 59 12.76 2.04 9.44
CA THR A 59 12.33 0.69 9.82
C THR A 59 11.78 -0.08 8.62
N LEU A 60 10.94 0.53 7.78
CA LEU A 60 10.42 -0.11 6.57
C LEU A 60 11.54 -0.48 5.58
N ALA A 61 12.51 0.42 5.39
CA ALA A 61 13.64 0.17 4.51
C ALA A 61 14.44 -1.06 4.94
N LYS A 62 14.82 -1.14 6.22
CA LYS A 62 15.56 -2.29 6.77
C LYS A 62 14.82 -3.61 6.64
N LEU A 63 13.50 -3.61 6.83
CA LEU A 63 12.68 -4.81 6.70
C LEU A 63 12.64 -5.32 5.26
N VAL A 64 12.49 -4.42 4.30
CA VAL A 64 12.47 -4.80 2.87
C VAL A 64 13.87 -5.27 2.41
N GLU A 65 14.94 -4.59 2.83
CA GLU A 65 16.31 -5.02 2.54
C GLU A 65 16.61 -6.42 3.09
N ALA A 66 16.23 -6.68 4.35
CA ALA A 66 16.39 -7.99 4.95
C ALA A 66 15.61 -9.07 4.17
N GLY A 67 14.38 -8.76 3.74
CA GLY A 67 13.59 -9.66 2.90
C GLY A 67 14.27 -9.97 1.56
N HIS A 68 14.87 -8.98 0.91
CA HIS A 68 15.60 -9.17 -0.35
C HIS A 68 16.84 -10.04 -0.19
N GLN A 69 17.59 -9.88 0.90
CA GLN A 69 18.78 -10.71 1.20
C GLN A 69 18.44 -12.17 1.50
N LEU A 70 17.21 -12.44 1.97
CA LEU A 70 16.70 -13.77 2.26
C LEU A 70 15.98 -14.41 1.08
N ALA A 71 15.77 -13.68 -0.02
CA ALA A 71 15.13 -14.21 -1.21
C ALA A 71 16.08 -15.20 -1.93
N PRO A 72 15.59 -16.40 -2.33
CA PRO A 72 16.38 -17.41 -3.03
C PRO A 72 16.76 -17.01 -4.46
#